data_AF-A0A8T2YHF1-F1
#
_entry.id   AF-A0A8T2YHF1-F1
#
_cell.length_a   1.000
_cell.length_b   1.000
_cell.length_c   1.000
_cell.angle_alpha   90.00
_cell.angle_beta   90.00
_cell.angle_gamma   90.00
#
_symmetry.space_group_name_H-M   'P 1'
#
loop_
_entity.id
_entity.type
_entity.pdbx_description
1 polymer ?
#
loop_
_entity_poly.entity_id
_entity_poly.type
_entity_poly.pdbx_seq_one_letter_code
_entity_poly.pdbx_strand_id
1 'polypeptide(L)'
;MPSIYVSEPPTKGKVILNTTYGPLDVELWPKEAPKAVRNFVQLCLEGYYDNTIIHRIIKIFLVQGGDPTGAGTGGESRYRTVFADEYFTSDI
;
A
#
# COMPACT_ATOMS: atom_id res chain seq x y z
N MET A 1 -23.50 -6.47 25.47
CA MET A 1 -22.97 -5.84 24.24
C MET A 1 -21.59 -6.43 24.00
N PRO A 2 -21.27 -7.00 22.84
CA PRO A 2 -19.89 -7.41 22.58
C PRO A 2 -19.07 -6.13 22.42
N SER A 3 -18.15 -5.87 23.35
CA SER A 3 -17.16 -4.81 23.21
C SER A 3 -16.11 -5.30 22.22
N ILE A 4 -16.34 -5.04 20.93
CA ILE A 4 -15.30 -5.19 19.93
C ILE A 4 -14.32 -4.03 20.17
N TYR A 5 -13.22 -4.32 20.85
CA TYR A 5 -12.13 -3.36 21.03
C TYR A 5 -11.33 -3.33 19.73
N VAL A 6 -11.37 -2.20 19.04
CA VAL A 6 -10.47 -1.90 17.91
C VAL A 6 -9.26 -1.21 18.53
N SER A 7 -8.11 -1.89 18.52
CA SER A 7 -6.86 -1.39 19.12
C SER A 7 -6.00 -0.64 18.11
N GLU A 8 -6.34 -0.74 16.83
CA GLU A 8 -5.61 -0.11 15.74
C GLU A 8 -5.78 1.42 15.77
N PRO A 9 -4.71 2.18 15.44
CA PRO A 9 -4.80 3.61 15.33
C PRO A 9 -5.76 4.02 14.20
N PRO A 10 -6.41 5.20 14.31
CA PRO A 10 -7.30 5.67 13.26
C PRO A 10 -6.53 5.97 11.97
N THR A 11 -7.07 5.52 10.84
CA THR A 11 -6.56 5.84 9.50
C THR A 11 -6.84 7.30 9.15
N LYS A 12 -6.08 7.84 8.18
CA LYS A 12 -6.33 9.17 7.62
C LYS A 12 -6.00 9.21 6.14
N GLY A 13 -7.04 9.30 5.32
CA GLY A 13 -6.95 9.29 3.87
C GLY A 13 -7.29 7.93 3.27
N LYS A 14 -7.77 7.96 2.03
CA LYS A 14 -8.27 6.79 1.30
C LYS A 14 -7.86 6.89 -0.16
N VAL A 15 -7.47 5.78 -0.74
CA VAL A 15 -7.17 5.63 -2.18
C VAL A 15 -8.05 4.52 -2.73
N ILE A 16 -8.59 4.71 -3.93
CA ILE A 16 -9.39 3.71 -4.63
C ILE A 16 -8.55 3.17 -5.79
N LEU A 17 -8.26 1.87 -5.76
CA LEU A 17 -7.58 1.17 -6.83
C LEU A 17 -8.62 0.49 -7.72
N ASN A 18 -8.79 1.00 -8.94
CA ASN A 18 -9.68 0.39 -9.92
C ASN A 18 -8.96 -0.76 -10.62
N THR A 19 -9.27 -1.99 -10.21
CA THR A 19 -8.67 -3.19 -10.78
C THR A 19 -9.63 -3.90 -11.74
N THR A 20 -9.12 -4.85 -12.51
CA THR A 20 -9.92 -5.72 -13.38
C THR A 20 -10.94 -6.59 -12.63
N TYR A 21 -10.74 -6.78 -11.31
CA TYR A 21 -11.64 -7.53 -10.44
C TYR A 21 -12.59 -6.64 -9.64
N GLY A 22 -12.54 -5.32 -9.85
CA GLY A 22 -13.37 -4.34 -9.16
C GLY A 22 -12.57 -3.28 -8.40
N PRO A 23 -13.25 -2.29 -7.81
CA PRO A 23 -12.63 -1.25 -7.01
C PRO A 23 -12.17 -1.80 -5.65
N LEU A 24 -10.94 -1.47 -5.27
CA LEU A 24 -10.38 -1.77 -3.96
C LEU A 24 -10.15 -0.47 -3.20
N ASP A 25 -10.87 -0.33 -2.09
CA ASP A 25 -10.78 0.80 -1.18
C ASP A 25 -9.67 0.57 -0.16
N VAL A 26 -8.65 1.42 -0.16
CA VAL A 26 -7.48 1.32 0.73
C VAL A 26 -7.43 2.54 1.63
N GLU A 27 -7.59 2.33 2.94
CA GLU A 27 -7.34 3.34 3.95
C GLU A 27 -5.88 3.34 4.39
N LEU A 28 -5.34 4.51 4.71
CA LEU A 28 -3.91 4.70 4.94
C LEU A 28 -3.62 5.21 6.35
N TRP A 29 -2.45 4.85 6.88
CA TRP A 29 -1.92 5.32 8.17
C TRP A 29 -0.76 6.30 7.99
N PRO A 30 -1.02 7.57 7.60
CA PRO A 30 0.03 8.54 7.32
C PRO A 30 0.78 9.01 8.58
N LYS A 31 0.22 8.78 9.77
CA LYS A 31 0.87 9.17 11.03
C LYS A 31 1.92 8.13 11.43
N GLU A 32 1.61 6.85 11.21
CA GLU A 32 2.46 5.71 11.56
C GLU A 32 3.50 5.43 10.47
N ALA A 33 3.15 5.54 9.19
CA ALA A 33 4.04 5.30 8.04
C ALA A 33 4.07 6.48 7.05
N PRO A 34 4.58 7.66 7.47
CA PRO A 34 4.49 8.89 6.66
C PRO A 34 5.24 8.82 5.34
N LYS A 35 6.42 8.18 5.28
CA LYS A 35 7.20 8.09 4.04
C LYS A 35 6.58 7.09 3.08
N ALA A 36 6.17 5.92 3.57
CA ALA A 36 5.52 4.91 2.74
C ALA A 36 4.21 5.42 2.16
N VAL A 37 3.36 6.06 2.98
CA VAL A 37 2.09 6.63 2.53
C VAL A 37 2.30 7.77 1.54
N ARG A 38 3.26 8.67 1.80
CA ARG A 38 3.57 9.75 0.84
C ARG A 38 4.07 9.20 -0.50
N ASN A 39 4.94 8.19 -0.46
CA ASN A 39 5.43 7.53 -1.67
C ASN A 39 4.27 6.91 -2.47
N PHE A 40 3.41 6.13 -1.80
CA PHE A 40 2.27 5.47 -2.42
C PHE A 40 1.31 6.47 -3.08
N VAL A 41 0.87 7.50 -2.33
CA VAL A 41 -0.06 8.51 -2.84
C VAL A 41 0.54 9.28 -4.02
N GLN A 42 1.82 9.63 -3.95
CA GLN A 42 2.47 10.34 -5.05
C GLN A 42 2.54 9.48 -6.31
N LEU A 43 2.91 8.20 -6.20
CA LEU A 43 2.95 7.28 -7.33
C LEU A 43 1.56 7.05 -7.93
N CYS A 44 0.52 7.00 -7.11
CA CYS A 44 -0.87 6.97 -7.59
C CYS A 44 -1.23 8.24 -8.37
N LEU A 45 -0.89 9.43 -7.86
CA LEU A 45 -1.17 10.70 -8.54
C LEU A 45 -0.39 10.88 -9.86
N GLU A 46 0.78 10.27 -9.95
CA GLU A 46 1.61 10.26 -11.17
C GLU A 46 1.16 9.20 -12.20
N GLY A 47 0.12 8.40 -11.89
CA GLY A 47 -0.35 7.32 -12.77
C GLY A 47 0.63 6.16 -12.88
N TYR A 48 1.61 6.06 -11.97
CA TYR A 48 2.69 5.07 -12.03
C TYR A 48 2.17 3.62 -11.96
N TYR A 49 1.07 3.42 -11.24
CA TYR A 49 0.44 2.11 -11.09
C TYR A 49 -0.56 1.78 -12.20
N ASP A 50 -0.80 2.69 -13.14
CA ASP A 50 -1.75 2.46 -14.22
C ASP A 50 -1.25 1.34 -15.14
N ASN A 51 -2.13 0.39 -15.46
CA ASN A 51 -1.83 -0.81 -16.23
C ASN A 51 -0.73 -1.72 -15.63
N THR A 52 -0.39 -1.54 -14.35
CA THR A 52 0.51 -2.47 -13.65
C THR A 52 -0.20 -3.77 -13.29
N ILE A 53 0.48 -4.89 -13.49
CA ILE A 53 -0.09 -6.21 -13.21
C ILE A 53 0.21 -6.66 -11.78
N ILE A 54 -0.64 -7.55 -11.30
CA ILE A 54 -0.33 -8.41 -10.16
C ILE A 54 0.53 -9.57 -10.67
N HIS A 55 1.84 -9.49 -10.49
CA HIS A 55 2.78 -10.46 -11.06
C HIS A 55 3.01 -11.68 -10.16
N ARG A 56 2.61 -11.64 -8.88
CA ARG A 56 2.83 -12.76 -7.95
C ARG A 56 1.63 -13.01 -7.03
N ILE A 57 1.20 -14.27 -6.98
CA ILE A 57 0.08 -14.74 -6.15
C ILE A 57 0.51 -16.00 -5.40
N ILE A 58 0.46 -15.94 -4.07
CA ILE A 58 0.63 -17.09 -3.17
C ILE A 58 -0.70 -17.30 -2.46
N LYS A 59 -1.36 -18.42 -2.74
CA LYS A 59 -2.66 -18.75 -2.16
C LYS A 59 -2.62 -18.65 -0.63
N ILE A 60 -3.64 -18.02 -0.06
CA ILE A 60 -3.84 -17.86 1.40
C ILE A 60 -2.82 -16.90 2.06
N PHE A 61 -1.82 -16.40 1.32
CA PHE A 61 -0.74 -15.62 1.91
C PHE A 61 -0.63 -14.21 1.34
N LEU A 62 -0.35 -14.07 0.05
CA LEU A 62 0.03 -12.78 -0.51
C LEU A 62 -0.38 -12.62 -1.97
N VAL A 63 -0.83 -11.43 -2.30
CA VAL A 63 -0.98 -10.92 -3.65
C VAL A 63 -0.05 -9.71 -3.78
N GLN A 64 0.83 -9.72 -4.77
CA GLN A 64 1.88 -8.71 -4.94
C GLN A 64 1.82 -8.09 -6.35
N GLY A 65 1.88 -6.76 -6.38
CA GLY A 65 1.88 -5.94 -7.59
C GLY A 65 2.76 -4.70 -7.42
N GLY A 66 2.52 -3.67 -8.22
CA GLY A 66 3.22 -2.38 -8.11
C GLY A 66 4.56 -2.30 -8.82
N ASP A 67 4.91 -3.30 -9.64
CA ASP A 67 6.08 -3.27 -10.54
C ASP A 67 5.61 -2.93 -11.97
N PRO A 68 6.00 -1.78 -12.54
CA PRO A 68 5.64 -1.40 -13.91
C PRO A 68 6.21 -2.33 -14.98
N THR A 69 7.29 -3.04 -14.68
CA THR A 69 7.90 -4.00 -15.61
C THR A 69 7.20 -5.36 -15.59
N GLY A 70 6.47 -5.66 -14.51
CA GLY A 70 5.83 -6.96 -14.29
C GLY A 70 6.80 -8.12 -14.00
N ALA A 71 8.12 -7.86 -13.92
CA ALA A 71 9.12 -8.90 -13.68
C ALA A 71 9.20 -9.33 -12.21
N GLY A 72 8.74 -8.47 -11.28
CA GLY A 72 8.78 -8.66 -9.83
C GLY A 72 10.07 -8.21 -9.16
N THR A 73 10.98 -7.61 -9.92
CA THR A 73 12.27 -7.07 -9.45
C THR A 73 12.42 -5.58 -9.77
N GLY A 74 11.46 -4.99 -10.51
CA GLY A 74 11.44 -3.58 -10.81
C GLY A 74 10.69 -2.76 -9.77
N GLY A 75 10.47 -1.49 -10.10
CA GLY A 75 9.84 -0.51 -9.23
C GLY A 75 10.86 0.44 -8.61
N GLU A 76 10.54 1.73 -8.64
CA GLU A 76 11.33 2.77 -7.99
C GLU A 76 10.44 3.58 -7.07
N SER A 77 11.02 4.04 -5.96
CA SER A 77 10.33 5.00 -5.11
C SER A 77 10.32 6.38 -5.77
N ARG A 78 9.40 7.24 -5.33
CA ARG A 78 9.42 8.66 -5.68
C ARG A 78 10.73 9.35 -5.32
N TYR A 79 11.43 8.83 -4.31
CA TYR A 79 12.70 9.37 -3.83
C TYR A 79 13.90 8.94 -4.68
N ARG A 80 13.70 8.07 -5.69
CA ARG A 80 14.77 7.45 -6.52
C ARG A 80 15.79 6.64 -5.73
N THR A 81 15.53 6.39 -4.46
CA THR A 81 16.37 5.62 -3.54
C THR A 81 15.47 4.76 -2.66
N VAL A 82 16.05 3.72 -2.06
CA VAL A 82 15.37 2.96 -1.01
C VAL A 82 15.21 3.87 0.21
N PHE A 83 14.00 3.92 0.76
CA PHE A 83 13.71 4.67 1.98
C PHE A 83 13.66 3.73 3.19
N ALA A 84 13.88 4.28 4.38
CA ALA A 84 13.94 3.51 5.62
C ALA A 84 12.58 2.88 5.98
N ASP A 85 12.62 1.70 6.59
CA ASP A 85 11.44 1.02 7.09
C ASP A 85 10.75 1.80 8.22
N GLU A 86 9.43 1.73 8.25
CA GLU A 86 8.58 2.39 9.24
C GLU A 86 7.76 1.32 9.97
N TYR A 87 8.16 1.03 11.22
CA TYR A 87 7.50 0.03 12.06
C TYR A 87 6.63 0.71 13.11
N PHE A 88 5.43 0.18 13.32
CA PHE A 88 4.57 0.56 14.44
C PHE A 88 4.37 -0.65 15.34
N THR A 89 4.76 -0.51 16.60
CA THR A 89 4.46 -1.50 17.63
C THR A 89 3.35 -0.92 18.49
N SER A 90 2.20 -1.60 18.52
CA SER A 90 1.17 -1.32 19.51
C SER A 90 1.74 -1.78 20.86
N ASP A 91 2.14 -0.85 21.71
CA ASP A 91 2.52 -1.15 23.10
C ASP A 91 1.28 -1.66 23.84
N ILE A 92 1.05 -2.97 23.76
CA ILE A 92 0.11 -3.72 24.60
C ILE A 92 0.90 -4.81 25.30
#